data_AF-A0A5E6RPD0-F1
#
_entry.id   AF-A0A5E6RPD0-F1
#
_cell.length_a   1.000
_cell.length_b   1.000
_cell.length_c   1.000
_cell.angle_alpha   90.00
_cell.angle_beta   90.00
_cell.angle_gamma   90.00
#
_symmetry.space_group_name_H-M   'P 1'
#
loop_
_entity.id
_entity.type
_entity.pdbx_description
1 polymer ?
#
loop_
_entity_poly.entity_id
_entity_poly.type
_entity_poly.pdbx_seq_one_letter_code
_entity_poly.pdbx_strand_id
1 'polypeptide(L)'
;MSNYNCDYVRRHYDVPAEIGRRVIANGEPGVIIADRCHYIGVILDSDPKKRIRNYHPTWEMQYGEMSEKLPLKQWEVLTNGMYDWDDVKYMLGDARHYVRRVWAATRSQAKYRAYQELDECFEDAAAMLTFKVRTA
;
A
#
# COMPACT_ATOMS: atom_id res chain seq x y z
N MET A 1 7.16 7.73 8.49
CA MET A 1 6.02 6.98 9.06
C MET A 1 5.33 7.93 10.02
N SER A 2 4.03 8.17 9.85
CA SER A 2 3.28 9.15 10.63
C SER A 2 3.30 8.81 12.11
N ASN A 3 3.33 9.82 12.99
CA ASN A 3 3.41 9.72 14.45
C ASN A 3 2.17 9.07 15.12
N TYR A 4 1.30 8.43 14.34
CA TYR A 4 -0.04 7.94 14.72
C TYR A 4 -0.27 6.50 14.29
N ASN A 5 0.79 5.69 14.18
CA ASN A 5 0.70 4.30 13.72
C ASN A 5 -0.23 3.46 14.61
N CYS A 6 -1.43 3.17 14.13
CA CYS A 6 -2.48 2.45 14.85
C CYS A 6 -2.78 3.04 16.23
N ASP A 7 -2.60 4.35 16.42
CA ASP A 7 -2.64 5.00 17.74
C ASP A 7 -4.01 4.82 18.43
N TYR A 8 -5.10 4.97 17.66
CA TYR A 8 -6.45 4.69 18.17
C TYR A 8 -6.58 3.23 18.62
N VAL A 9 -6.20 2.27 17.77
CA VAL A 9 -6.32 0.84 18.07
C VAL A 9 -5.55 0.48 19.33
N ARG A 10 -4.29 0.95 19.43
CA ARG A 10 -3.40 0.68 20.55
C ARG A 10 -3.99 1.20 21.86
N ARG A 11 -4.51 2.42 21.87
CA ARG A 11 -5.05 3.05 23.09
C ARG A 11 -6.43 2.54 23.46
N HIS A 12 -7.29 2.26 22.48
CA HIS A 12 -8.68 1.89 22.72
C HIS A 12 -8.85 0.41 23.07
N TYR A 13 -8.12 -0.47 22.37
CA TYR A 13 -8.21 -1.92 22.58
C TYR A 13 -7.07 -2.49 23.44
N ASP A 14 -6.10 -1.66 23.84
CA ASP A 14 -4.90 -2.05 24.61
C ASP A 14 -4.13 -3.22 23.96
N VAL A 15 -3.87 -3.08 22.66
CA VAL A 15 -3.13 -4.09 21.87
C VAL A 15 -1.87 -3.47 21.25
N PRO A 16 -0.80 -4.26 21.03
CA PRO A 16 0.44 -3.75 20.46
C PRO A 16 0.36 -3.61 18.92
N ALA A 17 -0.77 -3.17 18.37
CA ALA A 17 -0.96 -3.06 16.92
C ALA A 17 -0.01 -2.01 16.31
N GLU A 18 0.73 -2.39 15.28
CA GLU A 18 1.67 -1.50 14.60
C GLU A 18 1.84 -1.94 13.15
N ILE A 19 1.83 -0.99 12.19
CA ILE A 19 2.17 -1.27 10.79
C ILE A 19 3.55 -1.92 10.71
N GLY A 20 3.62 -3.10 10.09
CA GLY A 20 4.79 -3.94 9.98
C GLY A 20 4.82 -5.09 10.99
N ARG A 21 3.93 -5.11 12.00
CA ARG A 21 3.87 -6.18 12.98
C ARG A 21 3.29 -7.46 12.40
N ARG A 22 3.91 -8.60 12.76
CA ARG A 22 3.42 -9.94 12.47
C ARG A 22 2.19 -10.24 13.31
N VAL A 23 1.21 -10.89 12.71
CA VAL A 23 0.00 -11.35 13.39
C VAL A 23 -0.38 -12.75 12.95
N ILE A 24 -1.13 -13.44 13.78
CA ILE A 24 -1.95 -14.59 13.39
C ILE A 24 -3.41 -14.13 13.52
N ALA A 25 -4.11 -14.02 12.39
CA ALA A 25 -5.48 -13.55 12.32
C ALA A 25 -6.38 -14.71 11.89
N ASN A 26 -7.32 -15.11 12.75
CA ASN A 26 -8.19 -16.29 12.54
C ASN A 26 -7.38 -17.57 12.21
N GLY A 27 -6.23 -17.74 12.87
CA GLY A 27 -5.32 -18.88 12.63
C GLY A 27 -4.38 -18.73 11.42
N GLU A 28 -4.49 -17.69 10.60
CA GLU A 28 -3.62 -17.48 9.44
C GLU A 28 -2.54 -16.40 9.70
N PRO A 29 -1.25 -16.66 9.38
CA PRO A 29 -0.18 -15.69 9.57
C PRO A 29 -0.25 -14.54 8.55
N GLY A 30 0.07 -13.32 9.01
CA GLY A 30 0.09 -12.13 8.18
C GLY A 30 0.85 -10.95 8.78
N VAL A 31 0.74 -9.79 8.13
CA VAL A 31 1.38 -8.53 8.52
C VAL A 31 0.36 -7.40 8.52
N ILE A 32 0.35 -6.57 9.57
CA ILE A 32 -0.40 -5.32 9.59
C ILE A 32 0.26 -4.34 8.63
N ILE A 33 -0.50 -3.76 7.70
CA ILE A 33 0.04 -2.83 6.71
C ILE A 33 -0.74 -1.51 6.63
N ALA A 34 -1.94 -1.45 7.20
CA ALA A 34 -2.77 -0.26 7.18
C ALA A 34 -3.50 -0.05 8.51
N ASP A 35 -3.53 1.20 8.94
CA ASP A 35 -4.39 1.67 10.02
C ASP A 35 -5.78 2.00 9.45
N ARG A 36 -6.83 1.43 10.05
CA ARG A 36 -8.23 1.57 9.61
C ARG A 36 -9.16 1.83 10.80
N CYS A 37 -8.71 2.67 11.75
CA CYS A 37 -9.49 3.10 12.92
C CYS A 37 -9.88 1.93 13.83
N HIS A 38 -11.11 1.43 13.75
CA HIS A 38 -11.55 0.27 14.55
C HIS A 38 -11.03 -1.07 14.04
N TYR A 39 -10.41 -1.09 12.86
CA TYR A 39 -9.86 -2.29 12.24
C TYR A 39 -8.38 -2.11 11.94
N ILE A 40 -7.68 -3.24 11.87
CA ILE A 40 -6.33 -3.32 11.32
C ILE A 40 -6.38 -3.93 9.93
N GLY A 41 -5.69 -3.31 8.97
CA GLY A 41 -5.53 -3.85 7.63
C GLY A 41 -4.37 -4.85 7.60
N VAL A 42 -4.68 -6.13 7.41
CA VAL A 42 -3.69 -7.22 7.38
C VAL A 42 -3.58 -7.77 5.96
N ILE A 43 -2.35 -8.08 5.55
CA ILE A 43 -2.08 -8.96 4.40
C ILE A 43 -1.67 -10.32 4.95
N LEU A 44 -2.43 -11.35 4.57
CA LEU A 44 -2.08 -12.73 4.87
C LEU A 44 -0.92 -13.20 3.99
N ASP A 45 -0.04 -14.03 4.55
CA ASP A 45 1.08 -14.59 3.81
C ASP A 45 0.61 -15.49 2.67
N SER A 46 -0.47 -16.24 2.92
CA SER A 46 -1.15 -17.16 2.00
C SER A 46 -1.78 -16.44 0.79
N ASP A 47 -2.10 -15.14 0.88
CA ASP A 47 -2.79 -14.43 -0.20
C ASP A 47 -1.80 -14.05 -1.33
N PRO A 48 -1.90 -14.66 -2.52
CA PRO A 48 -0.99 -14.39 -3.63
C PRO A 48 -1.18 -13.00 -4.22
N LYS A 49 -2.37 -12.41 -4.06
CA LYS A 49 -2.70 -11.07 -4.54
C LYS A 49 -2.30 -9.99 -3.53
N LYS A 50 -1.86 -10.37 -2.33
CA LYS A 50 -1.45 -9.46 -1.25
C LYS A 50 -2.53 -8.40 -0.96
N ARG A 51 -3.78 -8.86 -0.88
CA ARG A 51 -4.95 -8.01 -0.60
C ARG A 51 -4.96 -7.60 0.86
N ILE A 52 -5.33 -6.34 1.09
CA ILE A 52 -5.50 -5.78 2.43
C ILE A 52 -6.90 -6.12 2.91
N ARG A 53 -7.02 -6.91 3.97
CA ARG A 53 -8.29 -7.28 4.58
C ARG A 53 -8.42 -6.65 5.97
N ASN A 54 -9.65 -6.32 6.37
CA ASN A 54 -9.94 -5.77 7.68
C ASN A 54 -10.06 -6.90 8.70
N TYR A 55 -9.35 -6.77 9.81
CA TYR A 55 -9.52 -7.63 10.98
C TYR A 55 -9.79 -6.79 12.21
N HIS A 56 -10.67 -7.28 13.08
CA HIS A 56 -10.91 -6.63 14.35
C HIS A 56 -9.68 -6.86 15.25
N PRO A 57 -9.14 -5.83 15.94
CA PRO A 57 -7.87 -5.93 16.66
C PRO A 57 -7.84 -6.96 17.79
N THR A 58 -9.01 -7.35 18.32
CA THR A 58 -9.12 -8.29 19.45
C THR A 58 -9.77 -9.62 19.08
N TRP A 59 -10.32 -9.78 17.87
CA TRP A 59 -11.01 -11.01 17.48
C TRP A 59 -10.04 -12.00 16.88
N GLU A 60 -9.83 -13.15 17.55
CA GLU A 60 -8.94 -14.24 17.11
C GLU A 60 -7.58 -13.73 16.61
N MET A 61 -7.04 -12.74 17.34
CA MET A 61 -5.83 -12.02 16.96
C MET A 61 -4.70 -12.34 17.91
N GLN A 62 -3.57 -12.76 17.36
CA GLN A 62 -2.32 -12.90 18.10
C GLN A 62 -1.27 -11.98 17.50
N TYR A 63 -0.61 -11.20 18.35
CA TYR A 63 0.41 -10.23 17.94
C TYR A 63 1.80 -10.82 18.16
N GLY A 64 2.63 -10.78 17.12
CA GLY A 64 4.03 -11.18 17.18
C GLY A 64 5.00 -9.99 17.14
N GLU A 65 6.20 -10.28 16.67
CA GLU A 65 7.27 -9.31 16.50
C GLU A 65 7.10 -8.45 15.24
N MET A 66 7.94 -7.43 15.09
CA MET A 66 8.01 -6.64 13.87
C MET A 66 8.58 -7.48 12.73
N SER A 67 7.97 -7.37 11.54
CA SER A 67 8.43 -8.09 10.37
C SER A 67 9.71 -7.45 9.81
N GLU A 68 10.71 -8.29 9.51
CA GLU A 68 11.93 -7.85 8.80
C GLU A 68 11.64 -7.39 7.36
N LYS A 69 10.61 -7.93 6.72
CA LYS A 69 10.27 -7.69 5.32
C LYS A 69 8.79 -7.41 5.15
N LEU A 70 8.48 -6.19 4.74
CA LEU A 70 7.11 -5.82 4.40
C LEU A 70 6.67 -6.47 3.09
N PRO A 71 5.41 -6.93 2.99
CA PRO A 71 4.87 -7.51 1.77
C PRO A 71 4.66 -6.47 0.65
N LEU A 72 4.66 -5.18 0.99
CA LEU A 72 4.50 -4.07 0.06
C LEU A 72 5.77 -3.22 0.03
N LYS A 73 6.12 -2.73 -1.16
CA LYS A 73 7.17 -1.73 -1.38
C LYS A 73 6.55 -0.45 -1.90
N GLN A 74 7.24 0.66 -1.73
CA GLN A 74 6.83 1.93 -2.31
C GLN A 74 7.30 2.01 -3.76
N TRP A 75 6.41 2.48 -4.64
CA TRP A 75 6.64 2.64 -6.06
C TRP A 75 6.30 4.07 -6.48
N GLU A 76 7.05 4.60 -7.44
CA GLU A 76 6.68 5.79 -8.19
C GLU A 76 6.10 5.36 -9.54
N VAL A 77 4.91 5.86 -9.84
CA VAL A 77 4.18 5.60 -11.09
C VAL A 77 3.97 6.93 -11.78
N LEU A 78 4.53 7.09 -12.97
CA LEU A 78 4.25 8.20 -13.87
C LEU A 78 3.04 7.83 -14.71
N THR A 79 1.93 8.55 -14.49
CA THR A 79 0.61 8.19 -15.02
C THR A 79 0.31 8.80 -16.39
N ASN A 80 1.15 9.73 -16.86
CA ASN A 80 1.04 10.30 -18.20
C ASN A 80 2.15 9.75 -19.10
N GLY A 81 1.74 8.98 -20.13
CA GLY A 81 2.63 8.33 -21.08
C GLY A 81 3.43 9.29 -21.98
N MET A 82 3.05 10.56 -22.07
CA MET A 82 3.78 11.56 -22.86
C MET A 82 5.12 11.97 -22.22
N TYR A 83 5.26 11.79 -20.91
CA TYR A 83 6.47 12.14 -20.16
C TYR A 83 7.36 10.92 -19.90
N ASP A 84 8.63 11.19 -19.64
CA ASP A 84 9.62 10.23 -19.10
C ASP A 84 10.17 10.67 -17.74
N TRP A 85 10.90 9.78 -17.10
CA TRP A 85 11.60 10.04 -15.84
C TRP A 85 12.66 11.14 -15.97
N ASP A 86 13.23 11.34 -17.17
CA ASP A 86 14.11 12.48 -17.42
C ASP A 86 13.35 13.80 -17.33
N ASP A 87 12.12 13.87 -17.83
CA ASP A 87 11.27 15.07 -17.70
C ASP A 87 10.98 15.37 -16.22
N VAL A 88 10.69 14.33 -15.44
CA VAL A 88 10.51 14.43 -13.97
C VAL A 88 11.78 14.93 -13.28
N LYS A 89 12.95 14.44 -13.72
CA LYS A 89 14.27 14.78 -13.17
C LYS A 89 14.64 16.23 -13.47
N TYR A 90 14.48 16.66 -14.72
CA TYR A 90 14.83 17.99 -15.19
C TYR A 90 13.72 19.03 -15.04
N MET A 91 12.59 18.66 -14.41
CA MET A 91 11.45 19.56 -14.15
C MET A 91 10.88 20.17 -15.44
N LEU A 92 10.78 19.36 -16.49
CA LEU A 92 10.22 19.78 -17.77
C LEU A 92 8.69 19.74 -17.71
N GLY A 93 8.07 20.89 -17.95
CA GLY A 93 6.61 21.04 -17.94
C GLY A 93 5.99 20.57 -16.62
N ASP A 94 4.90 19.80 -16.73
CA ASP A 94 4.12 19.32 -15.59
C ASP A 94 4.44 17.88 -15.18
N ALA A 95 5.56 17.30 -15.66
CA ALA A 95 5.86 15.88 -15.48
C ALA A 95 5.77 15.39 -14.02
N ARG A 96 6.18 16.21 -13.04
CA ARG A 96 6.10 15.88 -11.61
C ARG A 96 4.67 15.75 -11.09
N HIS A 97 3.71 16.49 -11.64
CA HIS A 97 2.30 16.43 -11.22
C HIS A 97 1.67 15.06 -11.48
N TYR A 98 2.21 14.32 -12.45
CA TYR A 98 1.76 12.99 -12.85
C TYR A 98 2.48 11.84 -12.15
N VAL A 99 3.39 12.13 -11.20
CA VAL A 99 4.01 11.08 -10.38
C VAL A 99 3.08 10.75 -9.21
N ARG A 100 2.76 9.46 -9.05
CA ARG A 100 2.02 8.91 -7.92
C ARG A 100 2.91 7.98 -7.12
N ARG A 101 2.82 8.08 -5.80
CA ARG A 101 3.54 7.21 -4.86
C ARG A 101 2.58 6.22 -4.26
N VAL A 102 2.74 4.94 -4.62
CA VAL A 102 1.82 3.87 -4.23
C VAL A 102 2.57 2.74 -3.54
N TRP A 103 1.93 2.13 -2.54
CA TRP A 103 2.43 0.90 -1.93
C TRP A 103 1.86 -0.31 -2.66
N ALA A 104 2.70 -1.20 -3.17
CA ALA A 104 2.26 -2.40 -3.90
C ALA A 104 3.29 -3.54 -3.79
N ALA A 105 2.85 -4.79 -3.99
CA ALA A 105 3.78 -5.93 -3.96
C ALA A 105 4.56 -6.06 -5.29
N THR A 106 3.92 -5.74 -6.42
CA THR A 106 4.50 -5.87 -7.76
C THR A 106 4.34 -4.60 -8.59
N ARG A 107 5.15 -4.47 -9.65
CA ARG A 107 5.07 -3.36 -10.62
C ARG A 107 3.69 -3.24 -11.26
N SER A 108 3.07 -4.36 -11.65
CA SER A 108 1.73 -4.35 -12.25
C SER A 108 0.66 -3.93 -11.25
N GLN A 109 0.77 -4.34 -9.99
CA GLN A 109 -0.12 -3.86 -8.94
C GLN A 109 0.06 -2.37 -8.65
N ALA A 110 1.29 -1.84 -8.74
CA ALA A 110 1.54 -0.41 -8.61
C ALA A 110 0.81 0.39 -9.69
N LYS A 111 0.89 -0.05 -10.97
CA LYS A 111 0.12 0.57 -12.06
C LYS A 111 -1.38 0.57 -11.79
N TYR A 112 -1.90 -0.59 -11.38
CA TYR A 112 -3.32 -0.75 -11.11
C TYR A 112 -3.80 0.14 -9.96
N ARG A 113 -3.03 0.25 -8.86
CA ARG A 113 -3.37 1.15 -7.75
C ARG A 113 -3.35 2.62 -8.18
N ALA A 114 -2.34 3.03 -8.93
CA ALA A 114 -2.28 4.40 -9.45
C ALA A 114 -3.43 4.71 -10.41
N TYR A 115 -3.88 3.72 -11.20
CA TYR A 115 -5.07 3.82 -12.01
C TYR A 115 -6.34 3.96 -11.15
N GLN A 116 -6.52 3.13 -10.12
CA GLN A 116 -7.68 3.22 -9.23
C GLN A 116 -7.80 4.56 -8.50
N GLU A 117 -6.67 5.18 -8.12
CA GLU A 117 -6.66 6.54 -7.52
C GLU A 117 -7.08 7.63 -8.52
N LEU A 118 -7.06 7.34 -9.82
CA LEU A 118 -7.32 8.26 -10.93
C LEU A 118 -8.38 7.69 -11.88
N ASP A 119 -9.27 6.81 -11.42
CA ASP A 119 -10.20 6.06 -12.29
C ASP A 119 -11.07 7.02 -13.11
N GLU A 120 -11.45 8.16 -12.53
CA GLU A 120 -12.21 9.24 -13.19
C GLU A 120 -11.42 10.00 -14.27
N CYS A 121 -10.09 9.87 -14.31
CA CYS A 121 -9.21 10.58 -15.25
C CYS A 121 -8.92 9.80 -16.54
N PHE A 122 -9.38 8.54 -16.65
CA PHE A 122 -9.09 7.66 -17.77
C PHE A 122 -10.37 7.10 -18.38
N GLU A 123 -10.40 6.95 -19.70
CA GLU A 123 -11.55 6.36 -20.40
C GLU A 123 -11.67 4.85 -20.12
N ASP A 124 -10.53 4.16 -20.05
CA ASP A 124 -10.49 2.74 -19.73
C ASP A 124 -9.14 2.29 -19.13
N ALA A 125 -9.13 1.03 -18.66
CA ALA A 125 -7.98 0.40 -18.01
C ALA A 125 -6.73 0.24 -18.90
N ALA A 126 -6.83 0.34 -20.23
CA ALA A 126 -5.70 0.29 -21.16
C ALA A 126 -4.76 1.49 -21.00
N ALA A 127 -5.22 2.59 -20.38
CA ALA A 127 -4.34 3.70 -19.99
C ALA A 127 -3.10 3.25 -19.20
N MET A 128 -3.24 2.20 -18.37
CA MET A 128 -2.13 1.62 -17.59
C MET A 128 -0.96 1.09 -18.45
N LEU A 129 -1.20 0.77 -19.72
CA LEU A 129 -0.15 0.33 -20.64
C LEU A 129 0.92 1.42 -20.80
N THR A 130 0.49 2.69 -20.78
CA THR A 130 1.38 3.85 -20.93
C THR A 130 2.12 4.23 -19.65
N PHE A 131 1.69 3.72 -18.48
CA PHE A 131 2.29 4.10 -17.20
C PHE A 131 3.74 3.61 -17.11
N LYS A 132 4.64 4.48 -16.67
CA LYS A 132 6.04 4.15 -16.36
C LYS A 132 6.19 3.99 -14.86
N VAL A 133 6.92 2.96 -14.42
CA VAL A 133 7.05 2.62 -12.99
C VAL A 133 8.51 2.45 -12.60
N ARG A 134 8.87 2.88 -11.41
CA ARG A 134 10.16 2.55 -10.76
C ARG A 134 9.97 2.38 -9.25
N THR A 135 10.91 1.70 -8.61
CA THR A 135 10.97 1.67 -7.14
C THR A 135 11.24 3.10 -6.64
N ALA A 136 10.51 3.51 -5.60
CA ALA A 136 10.69 4.81 -4.96
C ALA A 136 12.00 4.90 -4.18
#